data_AF-A0A7Y6PYQ0-F1
#
_entry.id   AF-A0A7Y6PYQ0-F1
#
_cell.length_a   1.000
_cell.length_b   1.000
_cell.length_c   1.000
_cell.angle_alpha   90.00
_cell.angle_beta   90.00
_cell.angle_gamma   90.00
#
_symmetry.space_group_name_H-M   'P 1'
#
loop_
_entity.id
_entity.type
_entity.pdbx_description
1 polymer ?
#
loop_
_entity_poly.entity_id
_entity_poly.type
_entity_poly.pdbx_seq_one_letter_code
_entity_poly.pdbx_strand_id
1 'polypeptide(L)'
;MRLAVVCLALAAAGPAAAQTWSPADSWSPVDDDGWPRGVSLDDLRGLHECGPGELDVREGGPIGCRPSVIHDGPQLQFGIDWTSGPVFGSDRVSGGAHALGVEASYALTRSLSLAGRYELMGIAPSMLAMAEGALNQHFLGLLKYRLFGDEVGRKAWTLGAGAGWALRPSSLGSDAPLARVSLAREVGAFVDDNNAIGTALEVAYERTLDDDALSALLVSYRFGFELNIREPRNVDQPAPSSSTWRSFTADAYLGNALGFGSTLGLRANRVLSLETSAGFQFGRSDFSKQHGYSGSSWSVMTGPRLSLPFDPAAPYVQVQAGPAWFSRPEGSEIRGLAHAELGMRLHVGCGTVIDAGFWLRGDIEDRDVTSGGLLMRVGAGPSRGWRCGPAAPMFATRPAPPSTWTAETTPTEPPMYSTATLPPRPPTVSTETTVTVTPPVVEVRPIVVQPIVIEVELGIAIPGLQMRFDPRLVPIGRLRGAGHIAIEISGPSDALATFQSQLAATLDRSGVRVEGWSLVATGSTRIRARITITP
;
A
#
# COMPACT_ATOMS: atom_id res chain seq x y z
N MET A 1 -33.14 -38.23 12.37
CA MET A 1 -31.86 -38.85 12.78
C MET A 1 -31.50 -39.89 11.72
N ARG A 2 -30.68 -39.51 10.72
CA ARG A 2 -30.25 -40.38 9.61
C ARG A 2 -28.76 -40.17 9.38
N LEU A 3 -28.04 -41.29 9.40
CA LEU A 3 -26.62 -41.46 9.10
C LEU A 3 -26.27 -40.89 7.71
N ALA A 4 -25.11 -40.24 7.61
CA ALA A 4 -24.39 -40.08 6.34
C ALA A 4 -22.96 -40.62 6.52
N VAL A 5 -22.67 -41.63 5.72
CA VAL A 5 -21.42 -42.39 5.61
C VAL A 5 -20.40 -41.54 4.86
N VAL A 6 -19.21 -41.36 5.43
CA VAL A 6 -18.06 -40.75 4.75
C VAL A 6 -17.21 -41.87 4.16
N CYS A 7 -17.14 -41.93 2.83
CA CYS A 7 -16.23 -42.82 2.10
C CYS A 7 -14.79 -42.27 2.20
N LEU A 8 -13.92 -43.06 2.84
CA LEU A 8 -12.46 -42.91 2.80
C LEU A 8 -11.95 -43.50 1.47
N ALA A 9 -11.41 -42.67 0.59
CA ALA A 9 -10.64 -43.15 -0.57
C ALA A 9 -9.15 -43.16 -0.20
N LEU A 10 -8.59 -44.35 0.03
CA LEU A 10 -7.15 -44.56 0.09
C LEU A 10 -6.55 -44.36 -1.31
N ALA A 11 -5.76 -43.31 -1.50
CA ALA A 11 -4.86 -43.19 -2.65
C ALA A 11 -3.59 -43.99 -2.36
N ALA A 12 -3.39 -45.08 -3.10
CA ALA A 12 -2.15 -45.86 -3.09
C ALA A 12 -1.01 -45.00 -3.67
N ALA A 13 0.05 -44.79 -2.89
CA ALA A 13 1.29 -44.19 -3.36
C ALA A 13 2.01 -45.20 -4.28
N GLY A 14 2.06 -44.90 -5.58
CA GLY A 14 2.96 -45.60 -6.50
C GLY A 14 4.43 -45.25 -6.20
N PRO A 15 5.38 -46.17 -6.43
CA PRO A 15 6.80 -45.90 -6.22
C PRO A 15 7.28 -44.76 -7.12
N ALA A 16 8.03 -43.83 -6.54
CA ALA A 16 8.68 -42.75 -7.27
C ALA A 16 9.61 -43.35 -8.34
N ALA A 17 9.32 -43.08 -9.61
CA ALA A 17 10.20 -43.43 -10.71
C ALA A 17 11.53 -42.69 -10.51
N ALA A 18 12.62 -43.44 -10.44
CA ALA A 18 13.96 -42.89 -10.40
C ALA A 18 14.19 -42.04 -11.66
N GLN A 19 14.46 -40.76 -11.45
CA GLN A 19 14.81 -39.83 -12.52
C GLN A 19 16.18 -40.24 -13.07
N THR A 20 16.17 -40.96 -14.18
CA THR A 20 17.39 -41.27 -14.93
C THR A 20 17.90 -39.97 -15.55
N TRP A 21 18.97 -39.41 -15.00
CA TRP A 21 19.69 -38.29 -15.59
C TRP A 21 20.21 -38.73 -16.96
N SER A 22 19.70 -38.10 -18.03
CA SER A 22 20.21 -38.30 -19.39
C SER A 22 21.53 -37.55 -19.52
N PRO A 23 22.65 -38.20 -19.86
CA PRO A 23 23.92 -37.55 -20.08
C PRO A 23 23.95 -36.98 -21.50
N ALA A 24 23.35 -35.80 -21.68
CA ALA A 24 23.62 -34.79 -22.71
C ALA A 24 22.42 -33.83 -22.80
N ASP A 25 22.17 -33.06 -21.74
CA ASP A 25 21.41 -31.83 -21.94
C ASP A 25 22.29 -30.92 -22.78
N SER A 26 22.03 -30.87 -24.09
CA SER A 26 22.65 -29.92 -25.00
C SER A 26 22.52 -28.54 -24.36
N TRP A 27 23.65 -27.92 -24.04
CA TRP A 27 23.67 -26.57 -23.52
C TRP A 27 22.88 -25.69 -24.50
N SER A 28 21.79 -25.11 -24.02
CA SER A 28 21.00 -24.13 -24.78
C SER A 28 21.40 -22.75 -24.25
N PRO A 29 21.79 -21.81 -25.12
CA PRO A 29 22.11 -20.45 -24.68
C PRO A 29 20.87 -19.72 -24.17
N VAL A 30 19.68 -20.27 -24.40
CA VAL A 30 18.39 -19.81 -23.85
C VAL A 30 17.74 -20.87 -22.97
N ASP A 31 16.96 -20.48 -21.98
CA ASP A 31 16.06 -21.40 -21.28
C ASP A 31 14.89 -21.86 -22.16
N ASP A 32 14.04 -22.71 -21.61
CA ASP A 32 12.87 -23.27 -22.33
C ASP A 32 11.88 -22.17 -22.76
N ASP A 33 12.07 -20.95 -22.25
CA ASP A 33 11.23 -19.79 -22.46
C ASP A 33 11.88 -18.75 -23.39
N GLY A 34 13.05 -19.07 -23.95
CA GLY A 34 13.78 -18.19 -24.86
C GLY A 34 14.59 -17.10 -24.16
N TRP A 35 14.75 -17.13 -22.84
CA TRP A 35 15.58 -16.18 -22.10
C TRP A 35 17.05 -16.58 -22.10
N PRO A 36 17.98 -15.67 -22.41
CA PRO A 36 19.40 -15.97 -22.39
C PRO A 36 19.87 -16.46 -21.01
N ARG A 37 20.59 -17.59 -20.98
CA ARG A 37 21.20 -18.14 -19.77
C ARG A 37 22.54 -17.46 -19.48
N GLY A 38 22.90 -17.31 -18.21
CA GLY A 38 24.23 -16.81 -17.84
C GLY A 38 24.38 -15.29 -17.83
N VAL A 39 23.27 -14.53 -17.89
CA VAL A 39 23.28 -13.07 -17.99
C VAL A 39 22.42 -12.44 -16.90
N SER A 40 22.95 -11.39 -16.26
CA SER A 40 22.26 -10.72 -15.18
C SER A 40 21.10 -9.86 -15.70
N LEU A 41 20.07 -9.69 -14.88
CA LEU A 41 18.96 -8.80 -15.18
C LEU A 41 19.39 -7.34 -15.45
N ASP A 42 20.46 -6.88 -14.82
CA ASP A 42 20.99 -5.53 -15.05
C ASP A 42 21.66 -5.41 -16.43
N ASP A 43 22.32 -6.47 -16.90
CA ASP A 43 22.87 -6.51 -18.26
C ASP A 43 21.75 -6.53 -19.31
N LEU A 44 20.69 -7.30 -19.07
CA LEU A 44 19.51 -7.33 -19.94
C LEU A 44 18.74 -6.01 -19.96
N ARG A 45 18.73 -5.24 -18.85
CA ARG A 45 18.09 -3.91 -18.77
C ARG A 45 18.74 -2.88 -19.69
N GLY A 46 20.03 -3.04 -19.99
CA GLY A 46 20.76 -2.17 -20.92
C GLY A 46 20.44 -2.42 -22.39
N LEU A 47 19.81 -3.57 -22.70
CA LEU A 47 19.51 -3.98 -24.07
C LEU A 47 18.12 -3.51 -24.49
N HIS A 48 17.99 -3.09 -25.75
CA HIS A 48 16.67 -2.88 -26.34
C HIS A 48 15.95 -4.22 -26.50
N GLU A 49 14.64 -4.17 -26.61
CA GLU A 49 13.83 -5.37 -26.79
C GLU A 49 13.91 -5.89 -28.22
N CYS A 50 14.02 -7.21 -28.36
CA CYS A 50 14.13 -7.85 -29.66
C CYS A 50 12.89 -7.63 -30.51
N GLY A 51 13.07 -7.13 -31.73
CA GLY A 51 12.08 -7.20 -32.78
C GLY A 51 11.90 -8.63 -33.31
N PRO A 52 10.86 -8.87 -34.15
CA PRO A 52 10.67 -10.16 -34.81
C PRO A 52 11.93 -10.59 -35.58
N GLY A 53 12.54 -11.72 -35.19
CA GLY A 53 13.74 -12.27 -35.83
C GLY A 53 15.07 -11.66 -35.40
N GLU A 54 15.07 -10.73 -34.43
CA GLU A 54 16.30 -10.08 -33.94
C GLU A 54 17.03 -10.91 -32.87
N LEU A 55 16.32 -11.83 -32.21
CA LEU A 55 16.89 -12.72 -31.22
C LEU A 55 17.78 -13.79 -31.90
N ASP A 56 19.03 -13.42 -32.24
CA ASP A 56 20.08 -14.35 -32.70
C ASP A 56 20.95 -14.77 -31.51
N VAL A 57 20.51 -15.78 -30.77
CA VAL A 57 21.29 -16.30 -29.64
C VAL A 57 22.22 -17.40 -30.13
N ARG A 58 23.50 -17.06 -30.28
CA ARG A 58 24.57 -18.03 -30.58
C ARG A 58 25.35 -18.36 -29.33
N GLU A 59 25.82 -19.61 -29.22
CA GLU A 59 26.73 -20.02 -28.15
C GLU A 59 27.97 -19.09 -28.10
N GLY A 60 28.17 -18.42 -26.96
CA GLY A 60 29.26 -17.47 -26.75
C GLY A 60 29.13 -16.12 -27.51
N GLY A 61 28.04 -15.89 -28.23
CA GLY A 61 27.77 -14.62 -28.92
C GLY A 61 27.25 -13.53 -27.96
N PRO A 62 27.50 -12.24 -28.27
CA PRO A 62 26.90 -11.15 -27.50
C PRO A 62 25.37 -11.15 -27.68
N ILE A 63 24.64 -10.93 -26.59
CA ILE A 63 23.20 -10.75 -26.65
C ILE A 63 22.93 -9.32 -27.13
N GLY A 64 22.42 -9.20 -28.35
CA GLY A 64 22.14 -7.90 -28.97
C GLY A 64 20.86 -7.22 -28.46
N CYS A 65 19.90 -8.01 -27.96
CA CYS A 65 18.59 -7.51 -27.53
C CYS A 65 18.01 -8.42 -26.43
N ARG A 66 17.11 -7.90 -25.59
CA ARG A 66 16.38 -8.70 -24.60
C ARG A 66 15.09 -9.28 -25.22
N PRO A 67 14.74 -10.55 -24.95
CA PRO A 67 13.45 -11.08 -25.35
C PRO A 67 12.30 -10.21 -24.79
N SER A 68 11.21 -10.09 -25.54
CA SER A 68 9.97 -9.52 -25.01
C SER A 68 9.47 -10.41 -23.87
N VAL A 69 8.87 -9.86 -22.81
CA VAL A 69 8.11 -10.70 -21.88
C VAL A 69 6.92 -11.25 -22.63
N ILE A 70 6.96 -12.55 -22.92
CA ILE A 70 5.92 -13.26 -23.64
C ILE A 70 4.75 -13.46 -22.68
N HIS A 71 3.56 -13.05 -23.09
CA HIS A 71 2.32 -13.37 -22.38
C HIS A 71 1.82 -14.72 -22.85
N ASP A 72 1.91 -15.74 -21.99
CA ASP A 72 1.26 -17.03 -22.22
C ASP A 72 -0.22 -16.91 -21.85
N GLY A 73 -1.00 -16.24 -22.70
CA GLY A 73 -2.46 -16.13 -22.59
C GLY A 73 -2.99 -14.80 -22.04
N PRO A 74 -4.27 -14.77 -21.63
CA PRO A 74 -4.95 -13.54 -21.21
C PRO A 74 -4.36 -13.01 -19.91
N GLN A 75 -3.89 -11.76 -19.90
CA GLN A 75 -3.44 -11.08 -18.69
C GLN A 75 -4.57 -10.24 -18.12
N LEU A 76 -4.87 -10.45 -16.85
CA LEU A 76 -5.91 -9.72 -16.13
C LEU A 76 -5.26 -8.78 -15.13
N GLN A 77 -5.62 -7.50 -15.17
CA GLN A 77 -5.25 -6.53 -14.15
C GLN A 77 -6.50 -6.11 -13.40
N PHE A 78 -6.36 -5.93 -12.10
CA PHE A 78 -7.39 -5.34 -11.26
C PHE A 78 -6.76 -4.25 -10.43
N GLY A 79 -7.48 -3.15 -10.23
CA GLY A 79 -7.01 -2.01 -9.48
C GLY A 79 -8.11 -1.36 -8.68
N ILE A 80 -7.69 -0.72 -7.60
CA ILE A 80 -8.50 0.18 -6.78
C ILE A 80 -7.77 1.51 -6.79
N ASP A 81 -8.49 2.59 -6.99
CA ASP A 81 -7.89 3.91 -7.05
C ASP A 81 -8.64 4.93 -6.21
N TRP A 82 -7.85 5.85 -5.67
CA TRP A 82 -8.33 7.10 -5.12
C TRP A 82 -8.14 8.17 -6.18
N THR A 83 -9.17 8.95 -6.45
CA THR A 83 -9.14 10.03 -7.43
C THR A 83 -9.52 11.36 -6.78
N SER A 84 -8.85 12.45 -7.13
CA SER A 84 -9.19 13.79 -6.63
C SER A 84 -8.78 14.88 -7.61
N GLY A 85 -9.53 15.96 -7.69
CA GLY A 85 -9.13 17.13 -8.47
C GLY A 85 -10.23 18.14 -8.70
N PRO A 86 -9.94 19.27 -9.34
CA PRO A 86 -10.95 20.28 -9.63
C PRO A 86 -11.96 19.82 -10.68
N VAL A 87 -13.22 20.24 -10.47
CA VAL A 87 -14.33 20.17 -11.42
C VAL A 87 -14.67 21.59 -11.86
N PHE A 88 -14.91 21.74 -13.15
CA PHE A 88 -15.25 22.98 -13.83
C PHE A 88 -16.62 22.80 -14.48
N GLY A 89 -17.53 23.71 -14.19
CA GLY A 89 -18.89 23.73 -14.75
C GLY A 89 -19.49 25.11 -14.59
N SER A 90 -20.81 25.19 -14.39
CA SER A 90 -21.43 26.44 -13.93
C SER A 90 -20.94 26.83 -12.54
N ASP A 91 -21.20 28.07 -12.11
CA ASP A 91 -20.85 28.57 -10.76
C ASP A 91 -21.40 27.69 -9.63
N ARG A 92 -22.44 26.90 -9.90
CA ARG A 92 -23.06 25.97 -8.94
C ARG A 92 -22.38 24.60 -8.86
N VAL A 93 -21.59 24.22 -9.86
CA VAL A 93 -21.05 22.86 -10.00
C VAL A 93 -19.51 22.85 -10.03
N SER A 94 -18.89 24.02 -10.13
CA SER A 94 -17.44 24.16 -9.99
C SER A 94 -17.00 23.91 -8.55
N GLY A 95 -15.93 23.12 -8.37
CA GLY A 95 -15.52 22.68 -7.03
C GLY A 95 -14.40 21.65 -7.05
N GLY A 96 -14.31 20.88 -5.97
CA GLY A 96 -13.46 19.68 -5.88
C GLY A 96 -14.28 18.41 -6.10
N ALA A 97 -13.68 17.47 -6.82
CA ALA A 97 -14.10 16.07 -6.90
C ALA A 97 -13.17 15.21 -6.05
N HIS A 98 -13.75 14.26 -5.33
CA HIS A 98 -13.03 13.13 -4.78
C HIS A 98 -13.81 11.88 -5.11
N ALA A 99 -13.13 10.92 -5.70
CA ALA A 99 -13.73 9.69 -6.14
C ALA A 99 -12.94 8.50 -5.69
N LEU A 100 -13.63 7.39 -5.69
CA LEU A 100 -13.06 6.10 -5.45
C LEU A 100 -13.43 5.20 -6.62
N GLY A 101 -12.39 4.68 -7.26
CA GLY A 101 -12.49 3.81 -8.42
C GLY A 101 -12.15 2.36 -8.12
N VAL A 102 -12.79 1.47 -8.86
CA VAL A 102 -12.30 0.12 -9.14
C VAL A 102 -12.16 -0.05 -10.63
N GLU A 103 -11.14 -0.79 -11.04
CA GLU A 103 -10.85 -1.03 -12.45
C GLU A 103 -10.46 -2.49 -12.66
N ALA A 104 -10.99 -3.09 -13.71
CA ALA A 104 -10.55 -4.39 -14.21
C ALA A 104 -10.13 -4.21 -15.67
N SER A 105 -8.94 -4.69 -16.04
CA SER A 105 -8.46 -4.64 -17.42
C SER A 105 -7.97 -5.99 -17.92
N TYR A 106 -8.11 -6.17 -19.23
CA TYR A 106 -7.73 -7.33 -19.98
C TYR A 106 -6.71 -6.90 -21.03
N ALA A 107 -5.48 -7.43 -20.96
CA ALA A 107 -4.47 -7.14 -21.97
C ALA A 107 -4.77 -7.92 -23.26
N LEU A 108 -4.98 -7.18 -24.35
CA LEU A 108 -5.09 -7.74 -25.71
C LEU A 108 -3.70 -8.06 -26.26
N THR A 109 -2.75 -7.21 -25.95
CA THR A 109 -1.32 -7.37 -26.24
C THR A 109 -0.54 -6.85 -25.04
N ARG A 110 0.78 -6.98 -25.09
CA ARG A 110 1.68 -6.40 -24.09
C ARG A 110 1.43 -4.90 -23.84
N SER A 111 1.26 -4.14 -24.91
CA SER A 111 1.08 -2.69 -24.84
C SER A 111 -0.38 -2.27 -24.86
N LEU A 112 -1.32 -3.12 -25.26
CA LEU A 112 -2.71 -2.71 -25.45
C LEU A 112 -3.64 -3.47 -24.50
N SER A 113 -4.43 -2.75 -23.71
CA SER A 113 -5.47 -3.36 -22.86
C SER A 113 -6.81 -2.66 -22.96
N LEU A 114 -7.87 -3.42 -22.66
CA LEU A 114 -9.23 -2.92 -22.50
C LEU A 114 -9.59 -2.95 -21.02
N ALA A 115 -10.12 -1.86 -20.48
CA ALA A 115 -10.50 -1.79 -19.08
C ALA A 115 -11.96 -1.37 -18.90
N GLY A 116 -12.62 -1.95 -17.90
CA GLY A 116 -13.84 -1.42 -17.31
C GLY A 116 -13.50 -0.75 -15.99
N ARG A 117 -14.02 0.46 -15.78
CA ARG A 117 -13.80 1.25 -14.57
C ARG A 117 -15.14 1.73 -14.01
N TYR A 118 -15.29 1.62 -12.71
CA TYR A 118 -16.41 2.20 -11.96
C TYR A 118 -15.86 3.18 -10.94
N GLU A 119 -16.41 4.39 -10.88
CA GLU A 119 -16.06 5.37 -9.85
C GLU A 119 -17.29 5.84 -9.08
N LEU A 120 -17.15 5.96 -7.76
CA LEU A 120 -18.07 6.70 -6.91
C LEU A 120 -17.43 8.04 -6.55
N MET A 121 -17.94 9.12 -7.12
CA MET A 121 -17.39 10.47 -7.07
C MET A 121 -18.31 11.42 -6.30
N GLY A 122 -17.78 12.08 -5.28
CA GLY A 122 -18.43 13.25 -4.67
C GLY A 122 -17.92 14.53 -5.33
N ILE A 123 -18.82 15.44 -5.70
CA ILE A 123 -18.49 16.77 -6.19
C ILE A 123 -19.05 17.82 -5.24
N ALA A 124 -18.20 18.74 -4.77
CA ALA A 124 -18.63 19.84 -3.91
C ALA A 124 -17.76 21.10 -4.09
N PRO A 125 -18.31 22.31 -3.87
CA PRO A 125 -17.58 23.57 -4.03
C PRO A 125 -16.41 23.74 -3.05
N SER A 126 -16.39 22.98 -1.95
CA SER A 126 -15.25 22.91 -1.03
C SER A 126 -15.15 21.51 -0.39
N MET A 127 -13.97 21.16 0.13
CA MET A 127 -13.78 19.90 0.88
C MET A 127 -14.72 19.82 2.10
N LEU A 128 -14.99 20.95 2.75
CA LEU A 128 -15.93 21.07 3.87
C LEU A 128 -17.38 20.76 3.45
N ALA A 129 -17.75 21.12 2.22
CA ALA A 129 -19.08 20.89 1.67
C ALA A 129 -19.26 19.46 1.09
N MET A 130 -18.23 18.60 1.08
CA MET A 130 -18.35 17.26 0.52
C MET A 130 -19.33 16.35 1.27
N ALA A 131 -19.59 16.61 2.55
CA ALA A 131 -20.61 15.89 3.30
C ALA A 131 -22.04 16.12 2.74
N GLU A 132 -22.24 17.26 2.06
CA GLU A 132 -23.48 17.64 1.36
C GLU A 132 -23.36 17.49 -0.16
N GLY A 133 -22.18 17.06 -0.63
CA GLY A 133 -21.84 16.91 -2.03
C GLY A 133 -22.74 15.89 -2.72
N ALA A 134 -23.09 16.18 -3.96
CA ALA A 134 -23.87 15.27 -4.76
C ALA A 134 -23.04 14.05 -5.18
N LEU A 135 -23.60 12.86 -4.95
CA LEU A 135 -23.03 11.58 -5.37
C LEU A 135 -23.15 11.42 -6.88
N ASN A 136 -22.03 11.17 -7.54
CA ASN A 136 -21.95 10.87 -8.95
C ASN A 136 -21.34 9.48 -9.12
N GLN A 137 -21.94 8.64 -9.97
CA GLN A 137 -21.41 7.32 -10.28
C GLN A 137 -20.96 7.29 -11.74
N HIS A 138 -19.72 6.91 -12.01
CA HIS A 138 -19.21 6.81 -13.37
C HIS A 138 -18.99 5.36 -13.75
N PHE A 139 -19.41 5.00 -14.95
CA PHE A 139 -19.12 3.71 -15.58
C PHE A 139 -18.37 3.98 -16.88
N LEU A 140 -17.12 3.53 -16.97
CA LEU A 140 -16.21 3.86 -18.07
C LEU A 140 -15.65 2.59 -18.71
N GLY A 141 -15.63 2.57 -20.05
CA GLY A 141 -14.80 1.67 -20.84
C GLY A 141 -13.56 2.41 -21.32
N LEU A 142 -12.37 1.85 -21.09
CA LEU A 142 -11.09 2.48 -21.41
C LEU A 142 -10.28 1.58 -22.36
N LEU A 143 -9.70 2.18 -23.39
CA LEU A 143 -8.59 1.62 -24.15
C LEU A 143 -7.29 2.18 -23.56
N LYS A 144 -6.33 1.30 -23.24
CA LYS A 144 -5.06 1.68 -22.63
C LYS A 144 -3.90 1.23 -23.47
N TYR A 145 -2.93 2.12 -23.65
CA TYR A 145 -1.68 1.87 -24.34
C TYR A 145 -0.49 2.06 -23.39
N ARG A 146 0.27 1.00 -23.13
CA ARG A 146 1.42 0.95 -22.20
C ARG A 146 2.74 1.01 -22.95
N LEU A 147 3.56 1.98 -22.58
CA LEU A 147 4.91 2.24 -23.01
C LEU A 147 5.87 1.84 -21.88
N PHE A 148 6.46 0.65 -21.98
CA PHE A 148 7.41 0.16 -20.97
C PHE A 148 8.75 0.88 -21.10
N GLY A 149 9.18 1.52 -20.03
CA GLY A 149 10.55 2.03 -19.90
C GLY A 149 11.51 1.02 -19.27
N ASP A 150 10.97 0.14 -18.42
CA ASP A 150 11.69 -0.98 -17.80
C ASP A 150 10.64 -2.02 -17.42
N GLU A 151 10.57 -3.09 -18.20
CA GLU A 151 9.52 -4.10 -18.05
C GLU A 151 9.72 -5.01 -16.84
N VAL A 152 10.98 -5.32 -16.53
CA VAL A 152 11.37 -6.12 -15.37
C VAL A 152 10.97 -5.37 -14.10
N GLY A 153 11.33 -4.09 -14.03
CA GLY A 153 10.90 -3.19 -12.96
C GLY A 153 9.43 -2.76 -13.07
N ARG A 154 8.69 -3.28 -14.06
CA ARG A 154 7.26 -3.01 -14.31
C ARG A 154 6.96 -1.50 -14.34
N LYS A 155 7.89 -0.73 -14.93
CA LYS A 155 7.81 0.71 -15.09
C LYS A 155 7.27 1.03 -16.47
N ALA A 156 6.05 1.56 -16.53
CA ALA A 156 5.42 1.94 -17.78
C ALA A 156 4.85 3.36 -17.71
N TRP A 157 4.68 3.98 -18.86
CA TRP A 157 3.74 5.08 -19.05
C TRP A 157 2.51 4.53 -19.73
N THR A 158 1.32 4.88 -19.26
CA THR A 158 0.07 4.39 -19.82
C THR A 158 -0.75 5.57 -20.33
N LEU A 159 -1.14 5.51 -21.60
CA LEU A 159 -2.09 6.42 -22.21
C LEU A 159 -3.46 5.76 -22.19
N GLY A 160 -4.44 6.39 -21.54
CA GLY A 160 -5.82 5.94 -21.50
C GLY A 160 -6.72 6.85 -22.31
N ALA A 161 -7.65 6.27 -23.06
CA ALA A 161 -8.76 6.98 -23.66
C ALA A 161 -10.03 6.15 -23.52
N GLY A 162 -11.14 6.78 -23.20
CA GLY A 162 -12.38 6.04 -22.99
C GLY A 162 -13.61 6.90 -22.92
N ALA A 163 -14.74 6.21 -22.86
CA ALA A 163 -16.05 6.81 -22.77
C ALA A 163 -16.96 5.96 -21.89
N GLY A 164 -18.04 6.57 -21.44
CA GLY A 164 -18.88 5.98 -20.43
C GLY A 164 -20.12 6.81 -20.13
N TRP A 165 -20.65 6.59 -18.94
CA TRP A 165 -21.86 7.23 -18.48
C TRP A 165 -21.70 7.68 -17.02
N ALA A 166 -22.14 8.90 -16.73
CA ALA A 166 -22.19 9.47 -15.39
C ALA A 166 -23.65 9.50 -14.92
N LEU A 167 -23.95 8.84 -13.80
CA LEU A 167 -25.24 8.90 -13.12
C LEU A 167 -25.17 9.99 -12.05
N ARG A 168 -25.97 11.04 -12.22
CA ARG A 168 -25.87 12.29 -11.45
C ARG A 168 -27.22 12.74 -10.93
N PRO A 169 -27.31 13.28 -9.71
CA PRO A 169 -28.49 13.99 -9.28
C PRO A 169 -28.64 15.28 -10.10
N SER A 170 -29.88 15.72 -10.29
CA SER A 170 -30.21 16.92 -11.08
C SER A 170 -29.50 18.20 -10.65
N SER A 171 -28.94 18.25 -9.44
CA SER A 171 -28.11 19.37 -8.96
C SER A 171 -26.73 19.46 -9.64
N LEU A 172 -26.22 18.37 -10.24
CA LEU A 172 -24.97 18.30 -10.99
C LEU A 172 -25.20 18.16 -12.51
N GLY A 173 -26.41 18.46 -12.98
CA GLY A 173 -26.89 18.05 -14.30
C GLY A 173 -27.50 16.65 -14.25
N SER A 174 -28.35 16.33 -15.23
CA SER A 174 -28.91 14.97 -15.37
C SER A 174 -27.83 13.95 -15.72
N ASP A 175 -28.19 12.67 -15.75
CA ASP A 175 -27.31 11.62 -16.28
C ASP A 175 -26.80 12.00 -17.68
N ALA A 176 -25.52 11.75 -17.95
CA ALA A 176 -24.92 12.13 -19.23
C ALA A 176 -23.81 11.17 -19.67
N PRO A 177 -23.59 11.07 -20.99
CA PRO A 177 -22.38 10.46 -21.52
C PRO A 177 -21.13 11.21 -21.04
N LEU A 178 -20.06 10.45 -20.79
CA LEU A 178 -18.78 10.93 -20.27
C LEU A 178 -17.64 10.48 -21.19
N ALA A 179 -16.67 11.35 -21.46
CA ALA A 179 -15.41 11.01 -22.11
C ALA A 179 -14.23 11.24 -21.15
N ARG A 180 -13.23 10.36 -21.20
CA ARG A 180 -12.01 10.43 -20.38
C ARG A 180 -10.77 10.24 -21.24
N VAL A 181 -9.75 11.04 -20.99
CA VAL A 181 -8.38 10.78 -21.42
C VAL A 181 -7.46 10.82 -20.22
N SER A 182 -6.44 9.96 -20.18
CA SER A 182 -5.53 9.90 -19.05
C SER A 182 -4.10 9.55 -19.43
N LEU A 183 -3.17 9.99 -18.58
CA LEU A 183 -1.76 9.65 -18.62
C LEU A 183 -1.38 9.13 -17.24
N ALA A 184 -0.85 7.91 -17.18
CA ALA A 184 -0.42 7.29 -15.94
C ALA A 184 1.06 6.92 -15.96
N ARG A 185 1.72 7.07 -14.81
CA ARG A 185 3.02 6.46 -14.52
C ARG A 185 2.81 5.23 -13.66
N GLU A 186 3.13 4.06 -14.20
CA GLU A 186 3.04 2.78 -13.50
C GLU A 186 4.41 2.35 -13.00
N VAL A 187 4.45 1.77 -11.80
CA VAL A 187 5.62 1.12 -11.20
C VAL A 187 5.14 -0.16 -10.50
N GLY A 188 5.88 -1.26 -10.60
CA GLY A 188 5.46 -2.50 -9.98
C GLY A 188 6.61 -3.45 -9.69
N ALA A 189 6.22 -4.65 -9.27
CA ALA A 189 7.12 -5.77 -9.06
C ALA A 189 6.37 -7.08 -9.28
N PHE A 190 7.10 -8.10 -9.74
CA PHE A 190 6.61 -9.47 -9.70
C PHE A 190 6.49 -9.94 -8.24
N VAL A 191 5.43 -10.68 -7.96
CA VAL A 191 5.19 -11.33 -6.67
C VAL A 191 5.58 -12.81 -6.74
N ASP A 192 5.35 -13.43 -7.90
CA ASP A 192 5.76 -14.78 -8.25
C ASP A 192 5.85 -14.92 -9.79
N ASP A 193 6.14 -16.14 -10.27
CA ASP A 193 6.28 -16.50 -11.68
C ASP A 193 5.09 -16.07 -12.57
N ASN A 194 3.89 -15.86 -12.02
CA ASN A 194 2.66 -15.60 -12.78
C ASN A 194 1.91 -14.33 -12.34
N ASN A 195 2.37 -13.62 -11.31
CA ASN A 195 1.64 -12.52 -10.70
C ASN A 195 2.55 -11.31 -10.48
N ALA A 196 1.99 -10.12 -10.70
CA ALA A 196 2.65 -8.86 -10.37
C ALA A 196 1.73 -7.96 -9.57
N ILE A 197 2.33 -7.04 -8.82
CA ILE A 197 1.65 -5.91 -8.19
C ILE A 197 2.20 -4.62 -8.77
N GLY A 198 1.37 -3.59 -8.78
CA GLY A 198 1.76 -2.29 -9.28
C GLY A 198 0.98 -1.16 -8.64
N THR A 199 1.58 0.02 -8.64
CA THR A 199 0.91 1.27 -8.36
C THR A 199 1.00 2.16 -9.58
N ALA A 200 0.03 3.04 -9.73
CA ALA A 200 0.02 4.03 -10.79
C ALA A 200 -0.39 5.38 -10.25
N LEU A 201 0.35 6.42 -10.64
CA LEU A 201 -0.10 7.80 -10.50
C LEU A 201 -0.64 8.23 -11.86
N GLU A 202 -1.92 8.56 -11.93
CA GLU A 202 -2.62 8.93 -13.15
C GLU A 202 -3.13 10.36 -13.07
N VAL A 203 -3.01 11.09 -14.17
CA VAL A 203 -3.67 12.37 -14.40
C VAL A 203 -4.69 12.14 -15.50
N ALA A 204 -5.94 12.50 -15.25
CA ALA A 204 -7.05 12.32 -16.18
C ALA A 204 -7.79 13.63 -16.42
N TYR A 205 -8.23 13.83 -17.66
CA TYR A 205 -9.21 14.84 -18.00
C TYR A 205 -10.52 14.14 -18.37
N GLU A 206 -11.60 14.56 -17.72
CA GLU A 206 -12.94 14.03 -17.94
C GLU A 206 -13.88 15.14 -18.38
N ARG A 207 -14.84 14.80 -19.25
CA ARG A 207 -15.87 15.73 -19.69
C ARG A 207 -17.19 15.04 -19.99
N THR A 208 -18.29 15.54 -19.41
CA THR A 208 -19.64 15.13 -19.81
C THR A 208 -20.02 15.78 -21.15
N LEU A 209 -20.75 15.04 -21.97
CA LEU A 209 -21.11 15.43 -23.35
C LEU A 209 -22.58 15.88 -23.46
N ASP A 210 -23.08 16.52 -22.42
CA ASP A 210 -24.40 17.17 -22.36
C ASP A 210 -24.30 18.70 -22.47
N ASP A 211 -25.46 19.37 -22.47
CA ASP A 211 -25.54 20.84 -22.53
C ASP A 211 -24.93 21.49 -21.26
N ASP A 212 -25.09 20.84 -20.10
CA ASP A 212 -24.49 21.22 -18.82
C ASP A 212 -23.11 20.56 -18.61
N ALA A 213 -22.25 20.63 -19.63
CA ALA A 213 -20.96 19.96 -19.66
C ALA A 213 -20.12 20.26 -18.41
N LEU A 214 -19.86 19.24 -17.61
CA LEU A 214 -18.88 19.25 -16.54
C LEU A 214 -17.56 18.74 -17.07
N SER A 215 -16.49 19.47 -16.78
CA SER A 215 -15.12 19.03 -17.04
C SER A 215 -14.41 18.82 -15.72
N ALA A 216 -13.56 17.80 -15.60
CA ALA A 216 -12.75 17.59 -14.42
C ALA A 216 -11.29 17.34 -14.82
N LEU A 217 -10.36 17.88 -14.04
CA LEU A 217 -8.94 17.50 -14.09
C LEU A 217 -8.64 16.72 -12.82
N LEU A 218 -8.40 15.43 -12.96
CA LEU A 218 -8.32 14.48 -11.87
C LEU A 218 -6.90 13.95 -11.74
N VAL A 219 -6.45 13.78 -10.50
CA VAL A 219 -5.23 13.06 -10.16
C VAL A 219 -5.66 11.84 -9.35
N SER A 220 -5.25 10.66 -9.80
CA SER A 220 -5.59 9.41 -9.16
C SER A 220 -4.37 8.60 -8.79
N TYR A 221 -4.39 8.01 -7.60
CA TYR A 221 -3.43 7.01 -7.17
C TYR A 221 -4.11 5.64 -7.18
N ARG A 222 -3.65 4.76 -8.07
CA ARG A 222 -4.16 3.41 -8.26
C ARG A 222 -3.18 2.41 -7.66
N PHE A 223 -3.73 1.45 -6.93
CA PHE A 223 -3.04 0.23 -6.54
C PHE A 223 -3.67 -0.94 -7.31
N GLY A 224 -2.87 -1.86 -7.84
CA GLY A 224 -3.41 -3.01 -8.57
C GLY A 224 -2.56 -4.27 -8.54
N PHE A 225 -3.18 -5.36 -8.95
CA PHE A 225 -2.56 -6.67 -9.15
C PHE A 225 -2.77 -7.12 -10.60
N GLU A 226 -1.82 -7.89 -11.11
CA GLU A 226 -1.87 -8.50 -12.43
C GLU A 226 -1.66 -10.00 -12.31
N LEU A 227 -2.49 -10.76 -13.02
CA LEU A 227 -2.46 -12.21 -13.09
C LEU A 227 -2.02 -12.64 -14.48
N ASN A 228 -1.44 -13.84 -14.55
CA ASN A 228 -0.96 -14.47 -15.78
C ASN A 228 0.11 -13.62 -16.48
N ILE A 229 1.02 -13.06 -15.69
CA ILE A 229 2.19 -12.34 -16.17
C ILE A 229 3.45 -13.08 -15.77
N ARG A 230 4.32 -13.34 -16.74
CA ARG A 230 5.53 -14.10 -16.51
C ARG A 230 6.66 -13.22 -15.99
N GLU A 231 7.22 -13.56 -14.84
CA GLU A 231 8.47 -12.93 -14.39
C GLU A 231 9.62 -13.35 -15.32
N PRO A 232 10.45 -12.40 -15.81
CA PRO A 232 11.71 -12.75 -16.47
C PRO A 232 12.58 -13.55 -15.51
N ARG A 233 12.82 -14.83 -15.80
CA ARG A 233 13.66 -15.66 -14.92
C ARG A 233 15.08 -15.12 -14.95
N ASN A 234 15.59 -14.80 -13.76
CA ASN A 234 16.96 -14.38 -13.59
C ASN A 234 17.84 -15.64 -13.56
N VAL A 235 18.52 -15.95 -14.65
CA VAL A 235 19.16 -17.27 -14.83
C VAL A 235 20.39 -17.46 -13.93
N ASP A 236 20.98 -16.36 -13.44
CA ASP A 236 22.16 -16.36 -12.56
C ASP A 236 21.85 -16.17 -11.08
N GLN A 237 20.60 -15.84 -10.76
CA GLN A 237 20.16 -15.85 -9.37
C GLN A 237 19.44 -17.17 -9.15
N PRO A 238 19.90 -18.05 -8.23
CA PRO A 238 19.10 -19.19 -7.84
C PRO A 238 17.70 -18.65 -7.52
N ALA A 239 16.68 -19.10 -8.26
CA ALA A 239 15.30 -18.60 -8.22
C ALA A 239 15.06 -18.09 -6.82
N PRO A 240 15.03 -16.75 -6.61
CA PRO A 240 15.44 -16.17 -5.35
C PRO A 240 14.95 -17.05 -4.23
N SER A 241 15.86 -17.66 -3.48
CA SER A 241 15.47 -18.24 -2.20
C SER A 241 14.97 -17.13 -1.26
N SER A 242 14.76 -15.89 -1.75
CA SER A 242 14.08 -14.72 -1.21
C SER A 242 12.63 -14.98 -0.81
N SER A 243 12.46 -15.98 0.03
CA SER A 243 12.10 -15.85 1.44
C SER A 243 12.19 -14.48 2.15
N THR A 244 12.31 -13.32 1.49
CA THR A 244 11.61 -12.13 2.02
C THR A 244 10.19 -12.25 1.52
N TRP A 245 9.46 -13.18 2.14
CA TRP A 245 8.14 -13.61 1.71
C TRP A 245 7.21 -12.41 1.73
N ARG A 246 6.86 -11.91 0.54
CA ARG A 246 5.90 -10.82 0.37
C ARG A 246 4.51 -11.46 0.31
N SER A 247 3.61 -11.05 1.19
CA SER A 247 2.18 -11.29 0.97
C SER A 247 1.54 -10.01 0.48
N PHE A 248 0.63 -10.14 -0.46
CA PHE A 248 -0.21 -9.06 -0.91
C PHE A 248 -1.66 -9.51 -0.83
N THR A 249 -2.55 -8.71 -0.24
CA THR A 249 -3.97 -9.00 -0.21
C THR A 249 -4.80 -7.79 -0.58
N ALA A 250 -5.90 -8.01 -1.30
CA ALA A 250 -7.00 -7.08 -1.38
C ALA A 250 -7.94 -7.34 -0.20
N ASP A 251 -8.39 -6.27 0.44
CA ASP A 251 -9.13 -6.31 1.70
C ASP A 251 -10.56 -5.81 1.48
N ALA A 252 -11.53 -6.47 2.11
CA ALA A 252 -12.92 -6.05 2.18
C ALA A 252 -13.37 -6.02 3.65
N TYR A 253 -13.82 -4.86 4.11
CA TYR A 253 -14.31 -4.62 5.47
C TYR A 253 -15.84 -4.58 5.45
N LEU A 254 -16.47 -5.43 6.25
CA LEU A 254 -17.92 -5.52 6.41
C LEU A 254 -18.28 -5.34 7.89
N GLY A 255 -19.03 -4.31 8.25
CA GLY A 255 -19.40 -4.08 9.65
C GLY A 255 -20.26 -2.86 9.86
N ASN A 256 -19.96 -2.10 10.92
CA ASN A 256 -20.56 -0.78 11.10
C ASN A 256 -20.03 0.27 10.10
N ALA A 257 -19.01 -0.09 9.32
CA ALA A 257 -18.55 0.60 8.13
C ALA A 257 -18.36 -0.44 7.00
N LEU A 258 -18.63 -0.04 5.76
CA LEU A 258 -18.21 -0.79 4.58
C LEU A 258 -16.88 -0.22 4.11
N GLY A 259 -15.96 -1.06 3.69
CA GLY A 259 -14.68 -0.57 3.20
C GLY A 259 -13.96 -1.58 2.34
N PHE A 260 -12.91 -1.12 1.70
CA PHE A 260 -11.99 -1.95 0.95
C PHE A 260 -10.59 -1.39 1.13
N GLY A 261 -9.59 -2.21 0.84
CA GLY A 261 -8.21 -1.81 0.97
C GLY A 261 -7.27 -2.81 0.33
N SER A 262 -6.00 -2.67 0.68
CA SER A 262 -4.93 -3.52 0.24
C SER A 262 -3.90 -3.64 1.34
N THR A 263 -3.37 -4.83 1.57
CA THR A 263 -2.31 -5.09 2.55
C THR A 263 -1.08 -5.67 1.88
N LEU A 264 0.07 -5.09 2.18
CA LEU A 264 1.40 -5.57 1.82
C LEU A 264 2.11 -6.09 3.08
N GLY A 265 2.48 -7.36 3.07
CA GLY A 265 3.15 -8.04 4.17
C GLY A 265 4.58 -8.41 3.83
N LEU A 266 5.50 -8.15 4.75
CA LEU A 266 6.88 -8.62 4.73
C LEU A 266 7.06 -9.66 5.84
N ARG A 267 7.22 -10.94 5.51
CA ARG A 267 7.49 -11.95 6.55
C ARG A 267 8.91 -11.82 7.08
N ALA A 268 9.04 -11.63 8.38
CA ALA A 268 10.31 -11.76 9.09
C ALA A 268 10.66 -13.25 9.32
N ASN A 269 9.65 -14.08 9.63
CA ASN A 269 9.79 -15.53 9.76
C ASN A 269 8.44 -16.25 9.52
N ARG A 270 8.34 -17.53 9.87
CA ARG A 270 7.11 -18.32 9.68
C ARG A 270 5.91 -17.84 10.49
N VAL A 271 6.16 -17.14 11.60
CA VAL A 271 5.15 -16.72 12.58
C VAL A 271 4.95 -15.21 12.56
N LEU A 272 5.97 -14.43 12.22
CA LEU A 272 5.95 -12.98 12.27
C LEU A 272 6.07 -12.36 10.87
N SER A 273 5.16 -11.45 10.55
CA SER A 273 5.24 -10.52 9.42
C SER A 273 5.01 -9.07 9.85
N LEU A 274 5.51 -8.14 9.05
CA LEU A 274 5.19 -6.73 9.11
C LEU A 274 4.19 -6.43 7.99
N GLU A 275 2.98 -6.02 8.34
CA GLU A 275 1.89 -5.77 7.40
C GLU A 275 1.63 -4.26 7.30
N THR A 276 1.55 -3.73 6.09
CA THR A 276 1.15 -2.36 5.78
C THR A 276 -0.16 -2.39 5.01
N SER A 277 -1.22 -1.86 5.60
CA SER A 277 -2.55 -1.80 5.00
C SER A 277 -2.90 -0.37 4.63
N ALA A 278 -3.35 -0.18 3.39
CA ALA A 278 -4.03 1.03 2.96
C ALA A 278 -5.50 0.70 2.74
N GLY A 279 -6.42 1.49 3.28
CA GLY A 279 -7.84 1.17 3.17
C GLY A 279 -8.72 2.39 3.26
N PHE A 280 -9.88 2.30 2.64
CA PHE A 280 -10.95 3.28 2.68
C PHE A 280 -12.16 2.64 3.35
N GLN A 281 -12.84 3.42 4.18
CA GLN A 281 -14.07 3.01 4.85
C GLN A 281 -15.12 4.10 4.64
N PHE A 282 -16.30 3.69 4.18
CA PHE A 282 -17.50 4.50 4.14
C PHE A 282 -18.11 4.55 5.54
N GLY A 283 -18.32 5.77 6.04
CA GLY A 283 -19.04 5.98 7.29
C GLY A 283 -20.48 5.49 7.16
N ARG A 284 -21.03 4.95 8.26
CA ARG A 284 -22.46 4.67 8.35
C ARG A 284 -23.17 5.97 8.70
N SER A 285 -24.06 6.44 7.81
CA SER A 285 -25.06 7.41 8.22
C SER A 285 -26.00 6.73 9.21
N ASP A 286 -26.10 7.22 10.44
CA ASP A 286 -27.28 6.94 11.25
C ASP A 286 -28.51 7.26 10.39
N PHE A 287 -29.54 6.40 10.41
CA PHE A 287 -30.75 6.56 9.58
C PHE A 287 -31.47 7.92 9.76
N SER A 288 -31.08 8.71 10.75
CA SER A 288 -31.57 10.06 11.02
C SER A 288 -30.72 11.20 10.44
N LYS A 289 -29.55 10.94 9.84
CA LYS A 289 -28.66 11.99 9.28
C LYS A 289 -28.50 11.83 7.77
N GLN A 290 -28.92 12.85 7.03
CA GLN A 290 -29.00 12.91 5.56
C GLN A 290 -27.65 12.96 4.80
N HIS A 291 -26.50 12.78 5.47
CA HIS A 291 -25.18 12.96 4.84
C HIS A 291 -24.45 11.62 4.72
N GLY A 292 -24.46 11.05 3.50
CA GLY A 292 -23.88 9.74 3.18
C GLY A 292 -22.36 9.60 3.34
N TYR A 293 -21.66 10.69 3.67
CA TYR A 293 -20.20 10.73 3.81
C TYR A 293 -19.67 11.06 5.21
N SER A 294 -20.54 11.43 6.15
CA SER A 294 -20.11 11.67 7.53
C SER A 294 -19.51 10.38 8.10
N GLY A 295 -18.23 10.41 8.45
CA GLY A 295 -17.48 9.25 8.94
C GLY A 295 -16.75 8.44 7.87
N SER A 296 -16.73 8.87 6.60
CA SER A 296 -15.82 8.25 5.63
C SER A 296 -14.37 8.52 6.03
N SER A 297 -13.51 7.52 5.92
CA SER A 297 -12.10 7.65 6.26
C SER A 297 -11.22 6.86 5.29
N TRP A 298 -9.98 7.33 5.12
CA TRP A 298 -8.92 6.47 4.62
C TRP A 298 -7.79 6.41 5.60
N SER A 299 -7.04 5.31 5.57
CA SER A 299 -5.89 5.13 6.43
C SER A 299 -4.77 4.39 5.73
N VAL A 300 -3.55 4.67 6.17
CA VAL A 300 -2.36 3.89 5.86
C VAL A 300 -1.76 3.48 7.19
N MET A 301 -1.71 2.18 7.46
CA MET A 301 -1.38 1.63 8.77
C MET A 301 -0.34 0.53 8.61
N THR A 302 0.66 0.52 9.49
CA THR A 302 1.72 -0.51 9.49
C THR A 302 1.79 -1.15 10.86
N GLY A 303 2.03 -2.46 10.91
CA GLY A 303 2.38 -3.11 12.17
C GLY A 303 2.53 -4.63 12.06
N PRO A 304 2.88 -5.29 13.16
CA PRO A 304 3.17 -6.71 13.15
C PRO A 304 1.90 -7.57 13.03
N ARG A 305 2.05 -8.70 12.33
CA ARG A 305 1.13 -9.83 12.35
C ARG A 305 1.84 -11.07 12.88
N LEU A 306 1.22 -11.70 13.87
CA LEU A 306 1.60 -13.00 14.41
C LEU A 306 0.65 -14.06 13.85
N SER A 307 1.14 -15.02 13.07
CA SER A 307 0.38 -16.14 12.50
C SER A 307 0.87 -17.46 13.07
N LEU A 308 -0.04 -18.28 13.61
CA LEU A 308 0.35 -19.60 14.10
C LEU A 308 0.61 -20.56 12.92
N PRO A 309 1.58 -21.48 13.03
CA PRO A 309 2.03 -22.33 11.92
C PRO A 309 1.11 -23.54 11.70
N PHE A 310 -0.21 -23.34 11.68
CA PHE A 310 -1.19 -24.40 11.35
C PHE A 310 -1.47 -24.41 9.83
N ASP A 311 -1.56 -25.61 9.24
CA ASP A 311 -1.80 -25.85 7.80
C ASP A 311 -3.09 -26.70 7.66
N PRO A 312 -4.03 -26.35 6.76
CA PRO A 312 -4.04 -25.23 5.82
C PRO A 312 -4.54 -23.90 6.39
N ALA A 313 -4.93 -23.89 7.66
CA ALA A 313 -5.58 -22.76 8.31
C ALA A 313 -4.70 -22.21 9.45
N ALA A 314 -4.09 -21.05 9.22
CA ALA A 314 -3.23 -20.36 10.18
C ALA A 314 -4.00 -19.23 10.89
N PRO A 315 -4.44 -19.39 12.15
CA PRO A 315 -4.98 -18.29 12.94
C PRO A 315 -3.91 -17.20 13.12
N TYR A 316 -4.33 -15.94 13.09
CA TYR A 316 -3.42 -14.80 13.21
C TYR A 316 -4.01 -13.68 14.08
N VAL A 317 -3.10 -12.91 14.68
CA VAL A 317 -3.38 -11.63 15.33
C VAL A 317 -2.55 -10.57 14.63
N GLN A 318 -3.16 -9.45 14.26
CA GLN A 318 -2.48 -8.32 13.63
C GLN A 318 -2.81 -7.04 14.39
N VAL A 319 -1.80 -6.21 14.62
CA VAL A 319 -1.98 -4.89 15.20
C VAL A 319 -1.21 -3.91 14.33
N GLN A 320 -1.88 -2.88 13.86
CA GLN A 320 -1.32 -1.83 13.03
C GLN A 320 -1.66 -0.47 13.60
N ALA A 321 -0.84 0.52 13.30
CA ALA A 321 -1.15 1.90 13.56
C ALA A 321 -0.68 2.78 12.41
N GLY A 322 -1.32 3.95 12.24
CA GLY A 322 -0.88 4.93 11.25
C GLY A 322 -1.88 6.06 11.06
N PRO A 323 -1.56 7.02 10.18
CA PRO A 323 -2.43 8.14 9.91
C PRO A 323 -3.70 7.70 9.18
N ALA A 324 -4.77 8.41 9.48
CA ALA A 324 -6.02 8.33 8.78
C ALA A 324 -6.64 9.72 8.64
N TRP A 325 -7.34 9.92 7.55
CA TRP A 325 -8.15 11.10 7.33
C TRP A 325 -9.60 10.76 7.58
N PHE A 326 -10.34 11.66 8.20
CA PHE A 326 -11.76 11.55 8.51
C PHE A 326 -12.55 12.70 7.91
N SER A 327 -13.68 12.37 7.30
CA SER A 327 -14.73 13.34 6.96
C SER A 327 -15.67 13.50 8.15
N ARG A 328 -15.80 14.74 8.66
CA ARG A 328 -16.78 15.13 9.70
C ARG A 328 -17.69 16.23 9.17
N PRO A 329 -18.88 16.43 9.79
CA PRO A 329 -19.76 17.55 9.43
C PRO A 329 -19.10 18.92 9.57
N GLU A 330 -18.18 19.08 10.52
CA GLU A 330 -17.46 20.34 10.78
C GLU A 330 -16.21 20.51 9.92
N GLY A 331 -15.86 19.51 9.11
CA GLY A 331 -14.68 19.51 8.24
C GLY A 331 -13.92 18.20 8.24
N SER A 332 -12.76 18.21 7.59
CA SER A 332 -11.93 17.03 7.50
C SER A 332 -10.69 17.15 8.37
N GLU A 333 -10.28 16.06 9.02
CA GLU A 333 -9.11 16.05 9.91
C GLU A 333 -8.26 14.78 9.71
N ILE A 334 -6.97 14.88 10.04
CA ILE A 334 -6.04 13.76 10.06
C ILE A 334 -5.81 13.35 11.51
N ARG A 335 -5.90 12.05 11.80
CA ARG A 335 -5.72 11.46 13.12
C ARG A 335 -4.89 10.17 13.06
N GLY A 336 -4.34 9.77 14.19
CA GLY A 336 -3.72 8.46 14.38
C GLY A 336 -4.78 7.39 14.63
N LEU A 337 -4.72 6.30 13.89
CA LEU A 337 -5.54 5.12 14.14
C LEU A 337 -4.73 3.93 14.57
N ALA A 338 -5.32 3.15 15.46
CA ALA A 338 -4.91 1.79 15.76
C ALA A 338 -5.93 0.81 15.16
N HIS A 339 -5.44 -0.26 14.58
CA HIS A 339 -6.24 -1.30 13.94
C HIS A 339 -5.78 -2.65 14.48
N ALA A 340 -6.70 -3.37 15.11
CA ALA A 340 -6.46 -4.71 15.63
C ALA A 340 -7.33 -5.71 14.88
N GLU A 341 -6.75 -6.85 14.54
CA GLU A 341 -7.44 -7.91 13.83
C GLU A 341 -7.12 -9.26 14.45
N LEU A 342 -8.13 -10.14 14.44
CA LEU A 342 -8.04 -11.54 14.82
C LEU A 342 -8.72 -12.35 13.74
N GLY A 343 -8.00 -13.28 13.10
CA GLY A 343 -8.55 -14.03 11.98
C GLY A 343 -7.89 -15.36 11.72
N MET A 344 -8.24 -15.95 10.58
CA MET A 344 -7.74 -17.21 10.08
C MET A 344 -7.31 -17.03 8.62
N ARG A 345 -6.05 -17.38 8.32
CA ARG A 345 -5.47 -17.38 6.98
C ARG A 345 -5.54 -18.79 6.40
N LEU A 346 -6.28 -18.94 5.32
CA LEU A 346 -6.39 -20.17 4.53
C LEU A 346 -5.44 -20.09 3.34
N HIS A 347 -4.58 -21.09 3.19
CA HIS A 347 -3.76 -21.24 1.98
C HIS A 347 -4.53 -22.07 0.95
N VAL A 348 -4.83 -21.47 -0.20
CA VAL A 348 -5.55 -22.12 -1.31
C VAL A 348 -4.59 -22.28 -2.48
N GLY A 349 -4.20 -23.51 -2.80
CA GLY A 349 -3.30 -23.79 -3.92
C GLY A 349 -1.90 -23.18 -3.77
N CYS A 350 -1.32 -22.74 -4.89
CA CYS A 350 0.10 -22.43 -5.03
C CYS A 350 0.47 -20.97 -4.87
N GLY A 351 -0.17 -20.32 -3.90
CA GLY A 351 0.15 -18.96 -3.53
C GLY A 351 -1.08 -18.11 -3.25
N THR A 352 -2.29 -18.61 -3.40
CA THR A 352 -3.47 -17.86 -2.99
C THR A 352 -3.64 -17.95 -1.48
N VAL A 353 -3.88 -16.81 -0.83
CA VAL A 353 -4.24 -16.71 0.57
C VAL A 353 -5.61 -16.06 0.71
N ILE A 354 -6.44 -16.61 1.59
CA ILE A 354 -7.71 -16.03 1.98
C ILE A 354 -7.65 -15.77 3.49
N ASP A 355 -7.74 -14.52 3.91
CA ASP A 355 -7.86 -14.18 5.32
C ASP A 355 -9.34 -13.91 5.63
N ALA A 356 -9.86 -14.50 6.70
CA ALA A 356 -11.18 -14.18 7.21
C ALA A 356 -11.09 -13.94 8.72
N GLY A 357 -11.73 -12.88 9.23
CA GLY A 357 -11.60 -12.56 10.65
C GLY A 357 -12.46 -11.40 11.11
N PHE A 358 -12.14 -10.93 12.31
CA PHE A 358 -12.72 -9.76 12.94
C PHE A 358 -11.69 -8.64 12.99
N TRP A 359 -12.14 -7.41 12.86
CA TRP A 359 -11.32 -6.23 12.99
C TRP A 359 -11.96 -5.21 13.91
N LEU A 360 -11.12 -4.44 14.59
CA LEU A 360 -11.47 -3.31 15.45
C LEU A 360 -10.53 -2.16 15.13
N ARG A 361 -11.09 -0.96 14.97
CA ARG A 361 -10.35 0.27 14.73
C ARG A 361 -10.66 1.24 15.85
N GLY A 362 -9.60 1.78 16.44
CA GLY A 362 -9.65 2.77 17.50
C GLY A 362 -8.93 4.03 17.07
N ASP A 363 -9.50 5.15 17.48
CA ASP A 363 -8.86 6.46 17.44
C ASP A 363 -7.79 6.54 18.53
N ILE A 364 -6.53 6.82 18.17
CA ILE A 364 -5.45 6.85 19.16
C ILE A 364 -5.59 8.08 20.06
N GLU A 365 -6.02 9.20 19.49
CA GLU A 365 -6.19 10.47 20.19
C GLU A 365 -7.39 10.43 21.15
N ASP A 366 -8.55 9.96 20.69
CA ASP A 366 -9.76 9.90 21.53
C ASP A 366 -9.80 8.65 22.41
N ARG A 367 -9.03 7.61 22.05
CA ARG A 367 -9.04 6.27 22.66
C ARG A 367 -10.39 5.58 22.60
N ASP A 368 -11.20 5.97 21.62
CA ASP A 368 -12.50 5.37 21.37
C ASP A 368 -12.43 4.40 20.19
N VAL A 369 -13.18 3.30 20.30
CA VAL A 369 -13.38 2.37 19.18
C VAL A 369 -14.32 3.04 18.19
N THR A 370 -13.79 3.40 17.02
CA THR A 370 -14.56 4.08 15.98
C THR A 370 -15.33 3.09 15.12
N SER A 371 -14.76 1.91 14.87
CA SER A 371 -15.39 0.90 14.02
C SER A 371 -14.88 -0.51 14.24
N GLY A 372 -15.64 -1.48 13.71
CA GLY A 372 -15.29 -2.88 13.74
C GLY A 372 -16.28 -3.73 12.96
N GLY A 373 -15.85 -4.96 12.67
CA GLY A 373 -16.68 -5.89 11.91
C GLY A 373 -15.94 -7.14 11.47
N LEU A 374 -16.46 -7.73 10.41
CA LEU A 374 -15.86 -8.82 9.67
C LEU A 374 -14.90 -8.27 8.61
N LEU A 375 -13.83 -9.00 8.39
CA LEU A 375 -12.84 -8.75 7.37
C LEU A 375 -12.72 -10.00 6.51
N MET A 376 -12.67 -9.80 5.20
CA MET A 376 -12.23 -10.81 4.25
C MET A 376 -11.09 -10.22 3.42
N ARG A 377 -10.04 -11.02 3.20
CA ARG A 377 -8.97 -10.67 2.27
C ARG A 377 -8.71 -11.81 1.32
N VAL A 378 -8.37 -11.47 0.09
CA VAL A 378 -7.94 -12.44 -0.92
C VAL A 378 -6.69 -11.89 -1.56
N GLY A 379 -5.68 -12.74 -1.74
CA GLY A 379 -4.47 -12.29 -2.39
C GLY A 379 -3.44 -13.36 -2.64
N ALA A 380 -2.25 -12.90 -2.99
CA ALA A 380 -1.08 -13.72 -3.20
C ALA A 380 -0.23 -13.72 -1.93
N GLY A 381 0.17 -14.89 -1.49
CA GLY A 381 1.05 -15.08 -0.38
C GLY A 381 1.92 -16.29 -0.66
N PRO A 382 3.04 -16.41 0.03
CA PRO A 382 3.92 -17.51 -0.23
C PRO A 382 3.24 -18.86 0.08
N SER A 383 3.39 -19.82 -0.82
CA SER A 383 2.86 -21.17 -0.66
C SER A 383 3.59 -21.89 0.48
N ARG A 384 2.84 -22.63 1.30
CA ARG A 384 3.39 -23.49 2.38
C ARG A 384 3.44 -24.98 1.97
N GLY A 385 2.85 -25.33 0.83
CA GLY A 385 2.74 -26.72 0.37
C GLY A 385 3.93 -27.19 -0.47
N TRP A 386 4.53 -28.31 -0.09
CA TRP A 386 5.57 -29.04 -0.85
C TRP A 386 5.07 -29.64 -2.17
N ARG A 387 3.82 -29.39 -2.57
CA ARG A 387 3.16 -29.97 -3.75
C ARG A 387 2.76 -28.95 -4.81
N CYS A 388 3.34 -27.76 -4.77
CA CYS A 388 3.35 -26.89 -5.93
C CYS A 388 4.44 -27.37 -6.88
N GLY A 389 4.17 -28.48 -7.56
CA GLY A 389 4.86 -28.78 -8.80
C GLY A 389 4.48 -27.75 -9.87
N PRO A 390 5.15 -27.72 -11.03
CA PRO A 390 4.89 -26.80 -12.15
C PRO A 390 3.57 -27.12 -12.88
N ALA A 391 2.50 -27.45 -12.15
CA ALA A 391 1.17 -27.64 -12.72
C ALA A 391 0.45 -26.28 -12.73
N ALA A 392 0.91 -25.39 -13.60
CA ALA A 392 -0.02 -24.42 -14.16
C ALA A 392 -1.11 -25.21 -14.91
N PRO A 393 -2.39 -24.79 -14.87
CA PRO A 393 -3.35 -25.29 -15.84
C PRO A 393 -2.89 -24.82 -17.22
N MET A 394 -2.07 -25.63 -17.89
CA MET A 394 -1.78 -25.45 -19.32
C MET A 394 -3.11 -25.64 -20.05
N PHE A 395 -3.73 -24.54 -20.46
CA PHE A 395 -4.64 -24.61 -21.59
C PHE A 395 -3.81 -25.11 -22.76
N ALA A 396 -4.16 -26.28 -23.29
CA ALA A 396 -3.40 -26.98 -24.32
C ALA A 396 -3.25 -26.11 -25.59
N THR A 397 -2.18 -25.34 -25.67
CA THR A 397 -1.69 -24.78 -26.93
C THR A 397 -0.89 -25.88 -27.62
N ARG A 398 -1.23 -26.16 -28.87
CA ARG A 398 -0.49 -27.13 -29.70
C ARG A 398 0.97 -26.68 -29.79
N PRO A 399 1.96 -27.59 -29.67
CA PRO A 399 3.35 -27.24 -29.92
C PRO A 399 3.50 -26.74 -31.36
N ALA A 400 4.21 -25.63 -31.53
CA ALA A 400 4.58 -25.12 -32.84
C ALA A 400 5.54 -26.13 -33.52
N PRO A 401 5.42 -26.34 -34.85
CA PRO A 401 6.31 -27.27 -35.56
C PRO A 401 7.77 -26.77 -35.53
N PRO A 402 8.75 -27.69 -35.51
CA PRO A 402 10.16 -27.32 -35.47
C PRO A 402 10.57 -26.53 -36.72
N SER A 403 11.18 -25.36 -36.52
CA SER A 403 11.73 -24.56 -37.60
C SER A 403 13.00 -25.22 -38.15
N THR A 404 12.96 -25.65 -39.40
CA THR A 404 14.14 -26.08 -40.17
C THR A 404 14.81 -24.84 -40.75
N TRP A 405 15.74 -24.23 -40.02
CA TRP A 405 16.57 -23.15 -40.55
C TRP A 405 18.04 -23.61 -40.60
N THR A 406 18.52 -23.88 -41.81
CA THR A 406 19.95 -23.98 -42.14
C THR A 406 20.45 -22.56 -42.47
N ALA A 407 21.23 -21.95 -41.58
CA ALA A 407 21.86 -20.66 -41.84
C ALA A 407 23.19 -20.84 -42.59
N GLU A 408 23.26 -20.28 -43.79
CA GLU A 408 24.48 -20.12 -44.59
C GLU A 408 25.25 -18.90 -44.05
N THR A 409 26.47 -19.13 -43.55
CA THR A 409 27.32 -18.08 -42.96
C THR A 409 28.19 -17.42 -44.03
N THR A 410 28.01 -16.12 -44.23
CA THR A 410 29.01 -15.26 -44.90
C THR A 410 29.58 -14.28 -43.85
N PRO A 411 30.90 -14.17 -43.67
CA PRO A 411 31.47 -13.22 -42.71
C PRO A 411 31.55 -11.81 -43.33
N THR A 412 31.04 -10.81 -42.61
CA THR A 412 31.23 -9.39 -42.93
C THR A 412 32.12 -8.75 -41.86
N GLU A 413 33.12 -8.01 -42.31
CA GLU A 413 34.19 -7.36 -41.55
C GLU A 413 33.68 -6.10 -40.78
N PRO A 414 34.20 -5.78 -39.58
CA PRO A 414 33.72 -4.65 -38.78
C PRO A 414 34.33 -3.29 -39.18
N PRO A 415 33.59 -2.16 -39.08
CA PRO A 415 34.12 -0.83 -39.35
C PRO A 415 34.88 -0.23 -38.16
N MET A 416 35.89 0.58 -38.48
CA MET A 416 36.76 1.32 -37.55
C MET A 416 36.04 2.47 -36.81
N TYR A 417 36.41 2.67 -35.54
CA TYR A 417 35.97 3.75 -34.66
C TYR A 417 36.50 5.13 -35.06
N SER A 418 35.64 6.16 -34.93
CA SER A 418 35.97 7.59 -35.03
C SER A 418 36.05 8.22 -33.63
N THR A 419 37.16 8.89 -33.32
CA THR A 419 37.44 9.61 -32.07
C THR A 419 36.68 10.94 -32.02
N ALA A 420 35.81 11.12 -31.02
CA ALA A 420 35.11 12.37 -30.75
C ALA A 420 35.89 13.26 -29.74
N THR A 421 36.01 14.55 -30.07
CA THR A 421 36.72 15.58 -29.32
C THR A 421 35.81 16.20 -28.25
N LEU A 422 36.33 16.37 -27.02
CA LEU A 422 35.62 16.99 -25.88
C LEU A 422 35.57 18.53 -26.01
N PRO A 423 34.47 19.20 -25.58
CA PRO A 423 34.38 20.67 -25.56
C PRO A 423 35.05 21.30 -24.32
N PRO A 424 35.45 22.59 -24.41
CA PRO A 424 36.20 23.28 -23.35
C PRO A 424 35.32 23.77 -22.19
N ARG A 425 35.96 23.84 -21.00
CA ARG A 425 35.38 24.22 -19.70
C ARG A 425 35.16 25.75 -19.59
N PRO A 426 34.04 26.24 -19.03
CA PRO A 426 33.81 27.67 -18.82
C PRO A 426 34.58 28.24 -17.61
N PRO A 427 34.88 29.56 -17.58
CA PRO A 427 35.66 30.20 -16.53
C PRO A 427 34.87 30.48 -15.25
N THR A 428 35.55 30.32 -14.11
CA THR A 428 35.07 30.63 -12.76
C THR A 428 35.19 32.13 -12.48
N VAL A 429 34.10 32.78 -12.09
CA VAL A 429 34.09 34.17 -11.58
C VAL A 429 33.99 34.14 -10.06
N SER A 430 34.98 34.72 -9.37
CA SER A 430 34.97 34.94 -7.92
C SER A 430 34.55 36.39 -7.62
N THR A 431 33.46 36.56 -6.87
CA THR A 431 33.04 37.86 -6.33
C THR A 431 33.31 37.87 -4.82
N GLU A 432 34.21 38.74 -4.37
CA GLU A 432 34.40 39.05 -2.96
C GLU A 432 33.36 40.10 -2.53
N THR A 433 32.55 39.76 -1.53
CA THR A 433 31.57 40.67 -0.93
C THR A 433 32.01 40.99 0.50
N THR A 434 32.34 42.25 0.79
CA THR A 434 32.68 42.71 2.14
C THR A 434 31.39 43.07 2.90
N VAL A 435 31.12 42.35 4.00
CA VAL A 435 29.98 42.62 4.89
C VAL A 435 30.48 43.39 6.12
N THR A 436 29.99 44.60 6.33
CA THR A 436 30.27 45.41 7.53
C THR A 436 29.22 45.11 8.61
N VAL A 437 29.63 44.51 9.72
CA VAL A 437 28.76 44.21 10.87
C VAL A 437 28.86 45.34 11.89
N THR A 438 27.72 45.92 12.27
CA THR A 438 27.61 46.89 13.38
C THR A 438 27.14 46.15 14.63
N PRO A 439 27.80 46.33 15.81
CA PRO A 439 27.44 45.61 17.02
C PRO A 439 26.14 46.15 17.65
N PRO A 440 25.21 45.28 18.11
CA PRO A 440 23.98 45.72 18.76
C PRO A 440 24.21 46.11 20.23
N VAL A 441 23.51 47.15 20.66
CA VAL A 441 23.40 47.58 22.06
C VAL A 441 22.46 46.64 22.80
N VAL A 442 22.92 46.02 23.89
CA VAL A 442 22.15 45.05 24.70
C VAL A 442 21.52 45.75 25.90
N GLU A 443 20.20 45.86 25.88
CA GLU A 443 19.40 46.32 27.03
C GLU A 443 19.10 45.13 27.95
N VAL A 444 19.69 45.10 29.14
CA VAL A 444 19.49 44.00 30.12
C VAL A 444 18.13 44.15 30.78
N ARG A 445 17.15 43.35 30.35
CA ARG A 445 15.86 43.21 31.04
C ARG A 445 15.96 42.11 32.11
N PRO A 446 15.35 42.31 33.30
CA PRO A 446 15.30 41.26 34.31
C PRO A 446 14.57 40.03 33.76
N ILE A 447 15.23 38.88 33.83
CA ILE A 447 14.67 37.60 33.37
C ILE A 447 13.62 37.16 34.39
N VAL A 448 12.35 37.27 34.04
CA VAL A 448 11.25 36.65 34.79
C VAL A 448 11.25 35.17 34.45
N VAL A 449 11.74 34.34 35.38
CA VAL A 449 11.72 32.88 35.22
C VAL A 449 10.29 32.39 35.46
N GLN A 450 9.67 31.84 34.42
CA GLN A 450 8.33 31.24 34.52
C GLN A 450 8.43 29.77 34.93
N PRO A 451 7.53 29.26 35.79
CA PRO A 451 7.50 27.85 36.14
C PRO A 451 7.15 27.00 34.93
N ILE A 452 7.81 25.86 34.80
CA ILE A 452 7.55 24.88 33.73
C ILE A 452 6.49 23.90 34.25
N VAL A 453 5.38 23.78 33.54
CA VAL A 453 4.29 22.86 33.87
C VAL A 453 4.26 21.73 32.84
N ILE A 454 4.30 20.49 33.32
CA ILE A 454 4.23 19.28 32.51
C ILE A 454 3.00 18.48 32.95
N GLU A 455 2.08 18.24 32.03
CA GLU A 455 0.91 17.39 32.28
C GLU A 455 1.12 16.02 31.63
N VAL A 456 0.90 14.96 32.42
CA VAL A 456 1.10 13.58 31.99
C VAL A 456 -0.13 12.77 32.36
N GLU A 457 -0.59 11.93 31.45
CA GLU A 457 -1.62 10.95 31.76
C GLU A 457 -0.99 9.67 32.32
N LEU A 458 -1.32 9.34 33.57
CA LEU A 458 -0.75 8.18 34.27
C LEU A 458 -1.52 6.88 33.97
N GLY A 459 -2.79 6.97 33.61
CA GLY A 459 -3.61 5.80 33.31
C GLY A 459 -5.11 6.06 33.36
N ILE A 460 -5.88 4.98 33.29
CA ILE A 460 -7.33 4.98 33.36
C ILE A 460 -7.78 4.02 34.46
N ALA A 461 -8.65 4.49 35.34
CA ALA A 461 -9.32 3.69 36.36
C ALA A 461 -10.83 3.71 36.12
N ILE A 462 -11.37 2.54 35.80
CA ILE A 462 -12.80 2.26 35.67
C ILE A 462 -13.12 1.22 36.76
N PRO A 463 -14.31 1.22 37.38
CA PRO A 463 -14.70 0.19 38.34
C PRO A 463 -14.45 -1.23 37.77
N GLY A 464 -13.53 -1.97 38.38
CA GLY A 464 -13.14 -3.33 37.96
C GLY A 464 -12.02 -3.43 36.91
N LEU A 465 -11.54 -2.32 36.33
CA LEU A 465 -10.46 -2.31 35.34
C LEU A 465 -9.49 -1.13 35.56
N GLN A 466 -8.22 -1.43 35.79
CA GLN A 466 -7.16 -0.42 35.89
C GLN A 466 -6.13 -0.62 34.77
N MET A 467 -6.06 0.32 33.84
CA MET A 467 -5.00 0.39 32.83
C MET A 467 -3.91 1.34 33.31
N ARG A 468 -2.67 0.85 33.32
CA ARG A 468 -1.51 1.54 33.88
C ARG A 468 -0.53 1.91 32.77
N PHE A 469 -0.08 3.15 32.75
CA PHE A 469 1.05 3.56 31.94
C PHE A 469 2.35 3.32 32.71
N ASP A 470 3.41 2.86 32.04
CA ASP A 470 4.72 2.72 32.69
C ASP A 470 5.29 4.13 32.94
N PRO A 471 5.41 4.59 34.20
CA PRO A 471 5.92 5.92 34.50
C PRO A 471 7.36 6.12 34.04
N ARG A 472 8.10 5.06 33.67
CA ARG A 472 9.43 5.16 33.04
C ARG A 472 9.42 5.82 31.66
N LEU A 473 8.26 5.88 31.00
CA LEU A 473 8.10 6.54 29.70
C LEU A 473 7.97 8.07 29.85
N VAL A 474 7.75 8.57 31.07
CA VAL A 474 7.89 9.99 31.37
C VAL A 474 9.38 10.35 31.26
N PRO A 475 9.77 11.47 30.63
CA PRO A 475 11.17 11.87 30.47
C PRO A 475 11.81 12.34 31.80
N ILE A 476 11.79 11.48 32.83
CA ILE A 476 12.24 11.71 34.20
C ILE A 476 13.73 12.08 34.25
N GLY A 477 14.52 11.63 33.28
CA GLY A 477 15.92 12.03 33.13
C GLY A 477 16.12 13.55 33.03
N ARG A 478 15.11 14.30 32.55
CA ARG A 478 15.13 15.77 32.47
C ARG A 478 14.73 16.47 33.76
N LEU A 479 14.23 15.74 34.75
CA LEU A 479 13.83 16.27 36.06
C LEU A 479 14.99 16.25 37.08
N ARG A 480 16.10 15.58 36.75
CA ARG A 480 17.28 15.54 37.64
C ARG A 480 17.95 16.91 37.68
N GLY A 481 18.10 17.47 38.87
CA GLY A 481 18.71 18.79 39.07
C GLY A 481 17.81 19.96 38.70
N ALA A 482 16.55 19.70 38.32
CA ALA A 482 15.52 20.74 38.31
C ALA A 482 15.27 21.21 39.74
N GLY A 483 14.91 22.49 39.93
CA GLY A 483 14.70 23.14 41.23
C GLY A 483 13.52 22.55 42.02
N HIS A 484 12.64 23.41 42.55
CA HIS A 484 11.50 22.95 43.34
C HIS A 484 10.47 22.22 42.46
N ILE A 485 10.21 20.93 42.74
CA ILE A 485 9.24 20.11 42.01
C ILE A 485 8.00 19.87 42.88
N ALA A 486 6.84 20.29 42.39
CA ALA A 486 5.53 19.98 42.97
C ALA A 486 4.71 19.10 42.00
N ILE A 487 4.01 18.10 42.54
CA ILE A 487 3.19 17.17 41.75
C ILE A 487 1.76 17.16 42.26
N GLU A 488 0.83 17.43 41.35
CA GLU A 488 -0.61 17.26 41.56
C GLU A 488 -1.11 16.05 40.79
N ILE A 489 -1.74 15.09 41.45
CA ILE A 489 -2.41 13.96 40.80
C ILE A 489 -3.92 14.15 40.88
N SER A 490 -4.60 14.12 39.74
CA SER A 490 -6.06 14.18 39.66
C SER A 490 -6.66 12.91 39.05
N GLY A 491 -7.82 12.45 39.55
CA GLY A 491 -8.46 11.19 39.10
C GLY A 491 -9.50 10.63 40.09
N PRO A 492 -9.98 9.39 39.90
CA PRO A 492 -10.92 8.74 40.82
C PRO A 492 -10.32 8.57 42.21
N SER A 493 -11.09 8.90 43.26
CA SER A 493 -10.59 8.94 44.64
C SER A 493 -10.00 7.62 45.13
N ASP A 494 -10.53 6.49 44.66
CA ASP A 494 -10.09 5.14 44.99
C ASP A 494 -8.76 4.74 44.31
N ALA A 495 -8.37 5.42 43.24
CA ALA A 495 -7.15 5.13 42.49
C ALA A 495 -5.96 6.04 42.86
N LEU A 496 -6.20 7.23 43.40
CA LEU A 496 -5.17 8.26 43.63
C LEU A 496 -3.99 7.78 44.48
N ALA A 497 -4.25 7.09 45.59
CA ALA A 497 -3.18 6.61 46.48
C ALA A 497 -2.25 5.58 45.81
N THR A 498 -2.82 4.69 44.97
CA THR A 498 -2.05 3.71 44.21
C THR A 498 -1.15 4.40 43.20
N PHE A 499 -1.66 5.38 42.45
CA PHE A 499 -0.85 6.09 41.45
C PHE A 499 0.19 7.02 42.08
N GLN A 500 -0.11 7.66 43.22
CA GLN A 500 0.88 8.42 43.98
C GLN A 500 2.05 7.55 44.43
N SER A 501 1.79 6.40 45.05
CA SER A 501 2.86 5.51 45.52
C SER A 501 3.75 5.00 44.39
N GLN A 502 3.16 4.68 43.22
CA GLN A 502 3.91 4.23 42.04
C GLN A 502 4.78 5.34 41.44
N LEU A 503 4.23 6.55 41.30
CA LEU A 503 4.96 7.68 40.78
C LEU A 503 6.10 8.07 41.73
N ALA A 504 5.82 8.13 43.05
CA ALA A 504 6.83 8.38 44.07
C ALA A 504 7.97 7.35 44.01
N ALA A 505 7.66 6.05 43.94
CA ALA A 505 8.66 4.99 43.84
C ALA A 505 9.50 5.05 42.54
N THR A 506 8.97 5.66 41.48
CA THR A 506 9.69 5.82 40.20
C THR A 506 10.60 7.05 40.23
N LEU A 507 10.13 8.15 40.81
CA LEU A 507 10.90 9.38 40.97
C LEU A 507 12.05 9.21 41.96
N ASP A 508 11.81 8.52 43.08
CA ASP A 508 12.82 8.22 44.10
C ASP A 508 13.96 7.36 43.53
N ARG A 509 13.61 6.27 42.82
CA ARG A 509 14.60 5.44 42.08
C ARG A 509 15.40 6.24 41.04
N SER A 510 14.86 7.35 40.57
CA SER A 510 15.50 8.22 39.59
C SER A 510 16.29 9.38 40.22
N GLY A 511 16.32 9.49 41.56
CA GLY A 511 17.01 10.55 42.29
C GLY A 511 16.32 11.92 42.20
N VAL A 512 15.03 11.96 41.90
CA VAL A 512 14.25 13.21 41.81
C VAL A 512 13.58 13.49 43.15
N ARG A 513 13.90 14.63 43.78
CA ARG A 513 13.28 15.06 45.03
C ARG A 513 12.00 15.84 44.74
N VAL A 514 10.87 15.36 45.24
CA VAL A 514 9.57 16.05 45.14
C VAL A 514 9.32 16.78 46.45
N GLU A 515 9.06 18.08 46.38
CA GLU A 515 8.90 18.95 47.56
C GLU A 515 7.42 19.11 47.96
N GLY A 516 6.48 18.90 47.04
CA GLY A 516 5.05 18.97 47.31
C GLY A 516 4.23 17.93 46.53
N TRP A 517 3.26 17.34 47.22
CA TRP A 517 2.25 16.46 46.63
C TRP A 517 0.85 17.00 46.90
N SER A 518 0.02 17.05 45.87
CA SER A 518 -1.42 17.28 46.00
C SER A 518 -2.21 16.17 45.28
N LEU A 519 -3.34 15.78 45.86
CA LEU A 519 -4.26 14.80 45.30
C LEU A 519 -5.62 15.47 45.11
N VAL A 520 -6.15 15.41 43.89
CA VAL A 520 -7.42 16.05 43.52
C VAL A 520 -8.39 14.98 43.03
N ALA A 521 -9.34 14.61 43.88
CA ALA A 521 -10.41 13.69 43.49
C ALA A 521 -11.31 14.36 42.44
N THR A 522 -11.53 13.67 41.32
CA THR A 522 -12.40 14.12 40.24
C THR A 522 -13.34 13.00 39.81
N GLY A 523 -14.45 13.34 39.13
CA GLY A 523 -15.33 12.35 38.50
C GLY A 523 -14.77 11.75 37.20
N SER A 524 -13.53 12.08 36.82
CA SER A 524 -12.86 11.58 35.61
C SER A 524 -12.36 10.16 35.83
N THR A 525 -12.55 9.27 34.86
CA THR A 525 -11.92 7.94 34.83
C THR A 525 -10.42 8.00 34.49
N ARG A 526 -9.93 9.13 33.96
CA ARG A 526 -8.51 9.35 33.64
C ARG A 526 -7.77 9.88 34.86
N ILE A 527 -6.54 9.41 35.05
CA ILE A 527 -5.63 9.84 36.11
C ILE A 527 -4.52 10.66 35.48
N ARG A 528 -4.37 11.92 35.89
CA ARG A 528 -3.37 12.86 35.37
C ARG A 528 -2.42 13.29 36.48
N ALA A 529 -1.15 13.47 36.15
CA ALA A 529 -0.17 14.15 36.97
C ALA A 529 0.23 15.47 36.33
N ARG A 530 0.08 16.56 37.07
CA ARG A 530 0.61 17.88 36.73
C ARG A 530 1.87 18.12 37.56
N ILE A 531 3.01 18.17 36.88
CA ILE A 531 4.32 18.38 37.47
C ILE A 531 4.71 19.84 37.23
N THR A 532 4.90 20.59 38.31
CA THR A 532 5.32 22.00 38.25
C THR A 532 6.77 22.10 38.73
N ILE A 533 7.62 22.66 37.88
CA ILE A 533 9.04 22.86 38.12
C ILE A 533 9.31 24.36 38.24
N THR A 534 9.78 24.78 39.41
CA THR A 534 10.25 26.15 39.64
C THR A 534 11.78 26.12 39.68
N PRO A 535 12.48 26.73 38.70
CA PRO A 535 13.94 26.67 38.59
C PRO A 535 14.68 27.26 39.79
#